data_AF-A0A3B1E705-F1
#
_entry.id   AF-A0A3B1E705-F1
#
_cell.length_a   1.000
_cell.length_b   1.000
_cell.length_c   1.000
_cell.angle_alpha   90.00
_cell.angle_beta   90.00
_cell.angle_gamma   90.00
#
_symmetry.space_group_name_H-M   'P 1'
#
loop_
_entity.id
_entity.type
_entity.pdbx_description
1 polymer ?
#
loop_
_entity_poly.entity_id
_entity_poly.type
_entity_poly.pdbx_seq_one_letter_code
_entity_poly.pdbx_strand_id
1 'polypeptide(L)'
;MSTQNEFREEVELAGHIIDSLIFPKVLDEITALGGRFEIDEVQIGYQRTDPSHAQFHVIATSAEHLEKILTAIGQHGAVSVEQSDCQIVETEMTGVFPEGFHATTNQETEVRIEGEWIVVQKQEMDCSIAVDEKNKTATCVPMSEVKKGEKIVIGRAGTRVYPIERDRTGHGAFGFMNSTVSSEKPKGVTLREIASEMKKARNGNGKILVVGGPAIVHTGSREHLSHLIKNNFVQVLFAGNALATHDIEQSFFGTSLGVSMTDGGSIEEG
;
A
#
# COMPACT_ATOMS: atom_id res chain seq x y z
N MET A 1 -33.78 -12.19 31.45
CA MET A 1 -32.86 -12.31 30.31
C MET A 1 -32.14 -10.98 30.22
N SER A 2 -30.87 -10.94 30.62
CA SER A 2 -30.09 -9.70 30.69
C SER A 2 -29.90 -9.15 29.27
N THR A 3 -30.33 -7.90 29.06
CA THR A 3 -29.89 -7.07 27.94
C THR A 3 -28.37 -6.93 28.02
N GLN A 4 -27.65 -7.76 27.27
CA GLN A 4 -26.25 -7.49 26.97
C GLN A 4 -26.23 -6.14 26.24
N ASN A 5 -25.42 -5.19 26.72
CA ASN A 5 -25.12 -3.98 25.96
C ASN A 5 -24.43 -4.44 24.67
N GLU A 6 -25.18 -4.57 23.59
CA GLU A 6 -24.62 -4.78 22.26
C GLU A 6 -24.02 -3.45 21.80
N PHE A 7 -22.73 -3.49 21.47
CA PHE A 7 -22.04 -2.33 20.92
C PHE A 7 -22.26 -2.36 19.41
N ARG A 8 -22.76 -1.26 18.84
CA ARG A 8 -23.07 -1.16 17.41
C ARG A 8 -22.54 0.14 16.83
N GLU A 9 -22.10 0.09 15.59
CA GLU A 9 -21.69 1.25 14.79
C GLU A 9 -22.31 1.14 13.39
N GLU A 10 -22.81 2.26 12.86
CA GLU A 10 -23.27 2.35 11.46
C GLU A 10 -22.10 2.68 10.53
N VAL A 11 -21.93 1.89 9.47
CA VAL A 11 -20.78 1.95 8.57
C VAL A 11 -21.25 2.05 7.13
N GLU A 12 -20.55 2.88 6.36
CA GLU A 12 -20.73 3.04 4.93
C GLU A 12 -19.52 2.51 4.15
N LEU A 13 -19.80 1.93 2.99
CA LEU A 13 -18.80 1.54 2.00
C LEU A 13 -19.28 1.98 0.60
N ALA A 14 -18.43 2.67 -0.14
CA ALA A 14 -18.77 3.20 -1.47
C ALA A 14 -17.65 2.97 -2.49
N GLY A 15 -18.01 2.83 -3.78
CA GLY A 15 -17.11 2.61 -4.90
C GLY A 15 -17.45 1.34 -5.68
N HIS A 16 -16.51 0.73 -6.39
CA HIS A 16 -16.75 -0.54 -7.10
C HIS A 16 -16.76 -1.77 -6.16
N ILE A 17 -17.50 -1.69 -5.06
CA ILE A 17 -17.42 -2.59 -3.90
C ILE A 17 -17.91 -4.02 -4.18
N ILE A 18 -18.75 -4.19 -5.21
CA ILE A 18 -19.26 -5.50 -5.65
C ILE A 18 -18.24 -6.19 -6.56
N ASP A 19 -17.87 -5.53 -7.66
CA ASP A 19 -16.97 -6.11 -8.67
C ASP A 19 -15.56 -6.38 -8.15
N SER A 20 -15.06 -5.52 -7.24
CA SER A 20 -13.75 -5.68 -6.60
C SER A 20 -13.75 -6.68 -5.45
N LEU A 21 -14.92 -7.23 -5.09
CA LEU A 21 -15.15 -8.09 -3.94
C LEU A 21 -14.75 -7.45 -2.60
N ILE A 22 -14.68 -6.12 -2.51
CA ILE A 22 -14.41 -5.42 -1.25
C ILE A 22 -15.55 -5.64 -0.27
N PHE A 23 -16.82 -5.55 -0.70
CA PHE A 23 -17.96 -5.72 0.20
C PHE A 23 -18.02 -7.13 0.81
N PRO A 24 -17.96 -8.24 0.04
CA PRO A 24 -17.83 -9.58 0.61
C PRO A 24 -16.64 -9.72 1.56
N LYS A 25 -15.46 -9.18 1.19
CA LYS A 25 -14.27 -9.24 2.03
C LYS A 25 -14.47 -8.54 3.38
N VAL A 26 -15.14 -7.39 3.40
CA VAL A 26 -15.48 -6.67 4.63
C VAL A 26 -16.40 -7.50 5.52
N LEU A 27 -17.45 -8.13 4.95
CA LEU A 27 -18.36 -8.99 5.70
C LEU A 27 -17.67 -10.24 6.26
N ASP A 28 -16.78 -10.85 5.47
CA ASP A 28 -15.95 -11.98 5.90
C ASP A 28 -15.02 -11.59 7.05
N GLU A 29 -14.38 -10.42 6.99
CA GLU A 29 -13.49 -9.90 8.03
C GLU A 29 -14.25 -9.67 9.35
N ILE A 30 -15.46 -9.08 9.29
CA ILE A 30 -16.34 -8.90 10.47
C ILE A 30 -16.63 -10.26 11.11
N THR A 31 -16.99 -11.25 10.29
CA THR A 31 -17.34 -12.59 10.75
C THR A 31 -16.12 -13.32 11.34
N ALA A 32 -14.96 -13.20 10.69
CA ALA A 32 -13.71 -13.82 11.11
C ALA A 32 -13.22 -13.30 12.48
N LEU A 33 -13.50 -12.03 12.78
CA LEU A 33 -13.20 -11.42 14.07
C LEU A 33 -14.26 -11.73 15.15
N GLY A 34 -15.36 -12.40 14.80
CA GLY A 34 -16.43 -12.76 15.73
C GLY A 34 -17.49 -11.68 15.92
N GLY A 35 -17.53 -10.69 15.03
CA GLY A 35 -18.60 -9.70 14.94
C GLY A 35 -19.83 -10.21 14.21
N ARG A 36 -20.91 -9.45 14.28
CA ARG A 36 -22.10 -9.60 13.44
C ARG A 36 -22.32 -8.34 12.62
N PHE A 37 -23.06 -8.45 11.53
CA PHE A 37 -23.47 -7.30 10.75
C PHE A 37 -24.96 -7.39 10.39
N GLU A 38 -25.59 -6.23 10.23
CA GLU A 38 -26.95 -6.08 9.75
C GLU A 38 -26.93 -5.10 8.58
N ILE A 39 -27.32 -5.55 7.39
CA ILE A 39 -27.31 -4.72 6.18
C ILE A 39 -28.59 -3.88 6.16
N ASP A 40 -28.44 -2.55 6.10
CA ASP A 40 -29.56 -1.62 6.06
C ASP A 40 -29.95 -1.34 4.60
N GLU A 41 -28.97 -0.94 3.79
CA GLU A 41 -29.18 -0.57 2.40
C GLU A 41 -28.01 -1.00 1.52
N VAL A 42 -28.32 -1.49 0.31
CA VAL A 42 -27.33 -1.71 -0.76
C VAL A 42 -27.88 -1.16 -2.06
N GLN A 43 -27.17 -0.19 -2.62
CA GLN A 43 -27.41 0.37 -3.94
C GLN A 43 -26.33 -0.15 -4.90
N ILE A 44 -26.76 -0.90 -5.92
CA ILE A 44 -25.86 -1.48 -6.91
C ILE A 44 -25.87 -0.59 -8.16
N GLY A 45 -24.68 -0.19 -8.61
CA GLY A 45 -24.52 0.52 -9.88
C GLY A 45 -25.09 -0.26 -11.06
N TYR A 46 -25.67 0.44 -12.05
CA TYR A 46 -26.36 -0.19 -13.17
C TYR A 46 -25.40 -0.77 -14.21
N GLN A 47 -24.27 -0.11 -14.41
CA GLN A 47 -23.19 -0.54 -15.27
C GLN A 47 -21.97 -0.96 -14.45
N ARG A 48 -21.07 -1.73 -15.07
CA ARG A 48 -19.82 -2.19 -14.46
C ARG A 48 -18.93 -1.05 -13.95
N THR A 49 -19.06 0.14 -14.54
CA THR A 49 -18.30 1.36 -14.18
C THR A 49 -19.08 2.29 -13.26
N ASP A 50 -20.29 1.92 -12.85
CA ASP A 50 -21.04 2.72 -11.90
C ASP A 50 -20.64 2.31 -10.48
N PRO A 51 -20.43 3.27 -9.57
CA PRO A 51 -20.15 2.96 -8.17
C PRO A 51 -21.39 2.34 -7.52
N SER A 52 -21.14 1.42 -6.59
CA SER A 52 -22.13 0.86 -5.68
C SER A 52 -21.90 1.43 -4.28
N HIS A 53 -22.93 1.38 -3.46
CA HIS A 53 -22.93 1.90 -2.10
C HIS A 53 -23.62 0.90 -1.16
N ALA A 54 -23.09 0.72 0.03
CA ALA A 54 -23.67 -0.14 1.06
C ALA A 54 -23.58 0.55 2.42
N GLN A 55 -24.69 0.53 3.17
CA GLN A 55 -24.78 0.93 4.56
C GLN A 55 -25.22 -0.27 5.41
N PHE A 56 -24.52 -0.49 6.52
CA PHE A 56 -24.75 -1.62 7.40
C PHE A 56 -24.26 -1.32 8.81
N HIS A 57 -24.88 -1.95 9.80
CA HIS A 57 -24.43 -1.93 11.19
C HIS A 57 -23.42 -3.04 11.45
N VAL A 58 -22.36 -2.72 12.19
CA VAL A 58 -21.43 -3.70 12.78
C VAL A 58 -21.73 -3.84 14.25
N ILE A 59 -21.90 -5.07 14.72
CA ILE A 59 -22.30 -5.40 16.10
C ILE A 59 -21.24 -6.27 16.76
N ALA A 60 -20.84 -5.89 17.97
CA ALA A 60 -19.84 -6.59 18.77
C ALA A 60 -20.23 -6.73 20.25
N THR A 61 -19.50 -7.57 20.96
CA THR A 61 -19.74 -7.93 22.37
C THR A 61 -19.15 -6.95 23.38
N SER A 62 -18.22 -6.08 22.96
CA SER A 62 -17.61 -5.02 23.77
C SER A 62 -17.16 -3.85 22.89
N ALA A 63 -16.92 -2.68 23.48
CA ALA A 63 -16.35 -1.53 22.78
C ALA A 63 -14.98 -1.83 22.15
N GLU A 64 -14.09 -2.50 22.89
CA GLU A 64 -12.77 -2.90 22.40
C GLU A 64 -12.86 -3.86 21.21
N HIS A 65 -13.81 -4.81 21.27
CA HIS A 65 -14.06 -5.73 20.17
C HIS A 65 -14.62 -5.00 18.94
N LEU A 66 -15.55 -4.07 19.14
CA LEU A 66 -16.10 -3.23 18.07
C LEU A 66 -14.98 -2.43 17.38
N GLU A 67 -14.15 -1.74 18.16
CA GLU A 67 -13.02 -0.96 17.64
C GLU A 67 -12.02 -1.81 16.85
N LYS A 68 -11.75 -3.04 17.31
CA LYS A 68 -10.90 -3.98 16.58
C LYS A 68 -11.48 -4.34 15.20
N ILE A 69 -12.79 -4.64 15.13
CA ILE A 69 -13.46 -4.95 13.87
C ILE A 69 -13.44 -3.73 12.93
N LEU A 70 -13.80 -2.56 13.46
CA LEU A 70 -13.89 -1.33 12.69
C LEU A 70 -12.52 -0.89 12.15
N THR A 71 -11.45 -1.11 12.92
CA THR A 71 -10.07 -0.89 12.45
C THR A 71 -9.73 -1.79 11.27
N ALA A 72 -10.09 -3.07 11.33
CA ALA A 72 -9.79 -4.03 10.26
C ALA A 72 -10.53 -3.69 8.96
N ILE A 73 -11.84 -3.43 9.05
CA ILE A 73 -12.64 -3.09 7.85
C ILE A 73 -12.35 -1.69 7.31
N GLY A 74 -11.87 -0.76 8.15
CA GLY A 74 -11.45 0.58 7.74
C GLY A 74 -10.30 0.55 6.72
N GLN A 75 -9.40 -0.43 6.83
CA GLN A 75 -8.35 -0.67 5.83
C GLN A 75 -8.89 -1.09 4.46
N HIS A 76 -10.18 -1.44 4.38
CA HIS A 76 -10.87 -1.79 3.14
C HIS A 76 -11.82 -0.67 2.68
N GLY A 77 -11.70 0.52 3.27
CA GLY A 77 -12.44 1.72 2.88
C GLY A 77 -13.79 1.88 3.57
N ALA A 78 -14.12 1.02 4.55
CA ALA A 78 -15.33 1.17 5.33
C ALA A 78 -15.18 2.33 6.32
N VAL A 79 -16.15 3.24 6.37
CA VAL A 79 -16.12 4.46 7.20
C VAL A 79 -17.35 4.56 8.08
N SER A 80 -17.22 5.16 9.27
CA SER A 80 -18.41 5.45 10.09
C SER A 80 -19.28 6.50 9.41
N VAL A 81 -20.61 6.28 9.46
CA VAL A 81 -21.59 7.26 8.97
C VAL A 81 -21.60 8.51 9.86
N GLU A 82 -21.39 8.34 11.16
CA GLU A 82 -21.22 9.46 12.09
C GLU A 82 -19.82 10.07 11.91
N GLN A 83 -19.76 11.09 11.05
CA GLN A 83 -18.52 11.76 10.75
C GLN A 83 -18.08 12.66 11.92
N SER A 84 -16.94 12.34 12.50
CA SER A 84 -16.24 13.13 13.51
C SER A 84 -14.88 13.58 13.00
N ASP A 85 -14.38 14.70 13.51
CA ASP A 85 -13.02 15.14 13.22
C ASP A 85 -12.00 14.22 13.91
N CYS A 86 -10.78 14.19 13.39
CA CYS A 86 -9.69 13.41 13.96
C CYS A 86 -9.39 13.80 15.40
N GLN A 87 -9.08 12.80 16.21
CA GLN A 87 -8.43 13.02 17.49
C GLN A 87 -6.95 13.26 17.26
N ILE A 88 -6.43 14.34 17.83
CA ILE A 88 -5.05 14.79 17.62
C ILE A 88 -4.37 14.95 18.97
N VAL A 89 -3.19 14.36 19.13
CA VAL A 89 -2.39 14.41 20.35
C VAL A 89 -0.99 14.93 20.04
N GLU A 90 -0.47 15.79 20.92
CA GLU A 90 0.92 16.26 20.82
C GLU A 90 1.90 15.18 21.28
N THR A 91 2.96 15.01 20.50
CA THR A 91 4.02 14.05 20.77
C THR A 91 4.87 14.51 21.96
N GLU A 92 5.03 13.68 22.99
CA GLU A 92 5.81 14.05 24.18
C GLU A 92 7.33 13.91 24.00
N MET A 93 7.76 13.06 23.07
CA MET A 93 9.16 12.69 22.85
C MET A 93 9.47 12.49 21.35
N THR A 94 10.57 13.07 20.87
CA THR A 94 11.09 12.81 19.52
C THR A 94 11.34 11.31 19.32
N GLY A 95 10.90 10.76 18.19
CA GLY A 95 11.07 9.35 17.87
C GLY A 95 10.02 8.42 18.46
N VAL A 96 8.96 8.94 19.11
CA VAL A 96 7.93 8.14 19.79
C VAL A 96 6.54 8.66 19.44
N PHE A 97 5.68 7.82 18.90
CA PHE A 97 4.27 8.19 18.66
C PHE A 97 3.45 8.15 19.95
N PRO A 98 2.39 8.97 20.06
CA PRO A 98 1.44 8.86 21.16
C PRO A 98 0.71 7.52 21.16
N GLU A 99 0.23 7.12 22.33
CA GLU A 99 -0.60 5.92 22.46
C GLU A 99 -1.86 6.02 21.59
N GLY A 100 -2.21 4.92 20.91
CA GLY A 100 -3.36 4.87 20.02
C GLY A 100 -3.16 5.59 18.68
N PHE A 101 -1.93 5.93 18.27
CA PHE A 101 -1.67 6.54 16.96
C PHE A 101 -2.30 5.76 15.80
N HIS A 102 -2.75 6.50 14.79
CA HIS A 102 -3.23 5.89 13.55
C HIS A 102 -2.03 5.37 12.74
N ALA A 103 -1.96 4.05 12.54
CA ALA A 103 -0.96 3.42 11.69
C ALA A 103 -1.43 3.42 10.24
N THR A 104 -0.70 4.10 9.36
CA THR A 104 -1.08 4.29 7.96
C THR A 104 -0.87 3.03 7.12
N THR A 105 -1.64 2.92 6.04
CA THR A 105 -1.43 1.91 4.99
C THR A 105 -0.70 2.53 3.80
N ASN A 106 -0.44 1.75 2.75
CA ASN A 106 0.07 2.28 1.48
C ASN A 106 -1.03 2.89 0.58
N GLN A 107 -2.28 2.91 1.02
CA GLN A 107 -3.43 3.40 0.26
C GLN A 107 -3.65 4.89 0.52
N GLU A 108 -4.19 5.60 -0.48
CA GLU A 108 -4.52 7.02 -0.33
C GLU A 108 -5.46 7.21 0.88
N THR A 109 -5.14 8.18 1.73
CA THR A 109 -5.84 8.42 2.98
C THR A 109 -6.22 9.90 3.08
N GLU A 110 -7.42 10.17 3.59
CA GLU A 110 -7.86 11.49 4.00
C GLU A 110 -8.12 11.52 5.51
N VAL A 111 -7.86 12.68 6.11
CA VAL A 111 -8.19 12.97 7.50
C VAL A 111 -9.10 14.18 7.59
N ARG A 112 -10.03 14.16 8.54
CA ARG A 112 -11.02 15.21 8.73
C ARG A 112 -10.59 16.13 9.88
N ILE A 113 -10.40 17.42 9.59
CA ILE A 113 -9.97 18.43 10.55
C ILE A 113 -10.88 19.65 10.40
N GLU A 114 -11.50 20.09 11.49
CA GLU A 114 -12.45 21.21 11.52
C GLU A 114 -13.58 21.07 10.47
N GLY A 115 -14.09 19.85 10.29
CA GLY A 115 -15.13 19.54 9.31
C GLY A 115 -14.68 19.39 7.86
N GLU A 116 -13.39 19.60 7.54
CA GLU A 116 -12.84 19.51 6.19
C GLU A 116 -11.99 18.24 6.01
N TRP A 117 -12.21 17.52 4.90
CA TRP A 117 -11.38 16.38 4.50
C TRP A 117 -10.10 16.88 3.82
N ILE A 118 -8.96 16.43 4.33
CA ILE A 118 -7.63 16.83 3.88
C ILE A 118 -6.88 15.56 3.45
N VAL A 119 -6.36 15.58 2.23
CA VAL A 119 -5.53 14.49 1.69
C VAL A 119 -4.21 14.41 2.45
N VAL A 120 -3.86 13.20 2.89
CA VAL A 120 -2.59 12.92 3.55
C VAL A 120 -1.47 12.88 2.51
N GLN A 121 -0.48 13.74 2.69
CA GLN A 121 0.68 13.82 1.81
C GLN A 121 1.74 12.76 2.15
N LYS A 122 2.59 12.44 1.17
CA LYS A 122 3.69 11.46 1.29
C LYS A 122 3.21 10.08 1.78
N GLN A 123 2.08 9.61 1.27
CA GLN A 123 1.47 8.34 1.70
C GLN A 123 2.48 7.19 1.74
N GLU A 124 2.61 6.57 2.91
CA GLU A 124 3.51 5.45 3.17
C GLU A 124 2.87 4.54 4.22
N MET A 125 3.11 3.23 4.14
CA MET A 125 2.67 2.30 5.19
C MET A 125 3.54 2.42 6.44
N ASP A 126 3.04 1.94 7.58
CA ASP A 126 3.78 1.87 8.85
C ASP A 126 4.29 3.23 9.37
N CYS A 127 3.61 4.31 8.97
CA CYS A 127 3.82 5.67 9.46
C CYS A 127 2.66 6.11 10.35
N SER A 128 2.75 7.32 10.90
CA SER A 128 1.60 8.02 11.46
C SER A 128 1.33 9.32 10.69
N ILE A 129 0.25 10.02 11.02
CA ILE A 129 -0.20 11.22 10.31
C ILE A 129 0.07 12.44 11.19
N ALA A 130 1.04 13.26 10.79
CA ALA A 130 1.28 14.57 11.39
C ALA A 130 0.35 15.61 10.77
N VAL A 131 -0.21 16.47 11.61
CA VAL A 131 -1.18 17.50 11.24
C VAL A 131 -0.62 18.89 11.55
N ASP A 132 -0.69 19.77 10.56
CA ASP A 132 -0.54 21.21 10.76
C ASP A 132 -1.91 21.87 10.60
N GLU A 133 -2.57 22.12 11.73
CA GLU A 133 -3.90 22.74 11.77
C GLU A 133 -3.89 24.17 11.21
N LYS A 134 -2.76 24.89 11.30
CA LYS A 134 -2.68 26.28 10.81
C LYS A 134 -2.68 26.33 9.29
N ASN A 135 -1.95 25.40 8.67
CA ASN A 135 -1.83 25.32 7.21
C ASN A 135 -2.86 24.36 6.59
N LYS A 136 -3.68 23.68 7.42
CA LYS A 136 -4.62 22.63 7.01
C LYS A 136 -3.96 21.57 6.14
N THR A 137 -2.83 21.04 6.62
CA THR A 137 -2.11 19.97 5.92
C THR A 137 -1.92 18.75 6.81
N ALA A 138 -1.99 17.57 6.20
CA ALA A 138 -1.67 16.30 6.83
C ALA A 138 -0.55 15.60 6.05
N THR A 139 0.38 14.93 6.73
CA THR A 139 1.52 14.25 6.09
C THR A 139 1.89 12.98 6.85
N CYS A 140 2.18 11.90 6.12
CA CYS A 140 2.76 10.71 6.73
C CYS A 140 4.16 11.03 7.27
N VAL A 141 4.41 10.64 8.52
CA VAL A 141 5.70 10.79 9.19
C VAL A 141 6.14 9.42 9.72
N PRO A 142 7.35 8.94 9.38
CA PRO A 142 7.93 7.76 10.01
C PRO A 142 8.25 8.01 11.48
N MET A 143 8.20 6.96 12.30
CA MET A 143 8.47 7.08 13.75
C MET A 143 9.83 7.71 14.04
N SER A 144 10.86 7.41 13.24
CA SER A 144 12.20 7.98 13.40
C SER A 144 12.29 9.49 13.13
N GLU A 145 11.31 10.07 12.44
CA GLU A 145 11.31 11.48 12.02
C GLU A 145 10.42 12.37 12.88
N VAL A 146 9.52 11.78 13.70
CA VAL A 146 8.60 12.54 14.54
C VAL A 146 9.34 13.33 15.61
N LYS A 147 8.92 14.57 15.84
CA LYS A 147 9.52 15.49 16.81
C LYS A 147 8.58 15.72 17.99
N LYS A 148 9.17 15.98 19.16
CA LYS A 148 8.42 16.47 20.32
C LYS A 148 7.59 17.71 19.95
N GLY A 149 6.31 17.70 20.33
CA GLY A 149 5.34 18.74 20.06
C GLY A 149 4.61 18.62 18.72
N GLU A 150 4.99 17.66 17.85
CA GLU A 150 4.21 17.40 16.64
C GLU A 150 2.86 16.78 16.98
N LYS A 151 1.83 17.28 16.29
CA LYS A 151 0.44 16.88 16.44
C LYS A 151 0.16 15.67 15.57
N ILE A 152 -0.17 14.54 16.19
CA ILE A 152 -0.34 13.25 15.54
C ILE A 152 -1.78 12.78 15.66
N VAL A 153 -2.34 12.26 14.57
CA VAL A 153 -3.67 11.65 14.57
C VAL A 153 -3.65 10.34 15.35
N ILE A 154 -4.62 10.18 16.25
CA ILE A 154 -4.86 8.94 17.00
C ILE A 154 -6.24 8.36 16.66
N GLY A 155 -6.37 7.05 16.83
CA GLY A 155 -7.59 6.31 16.55
C GLY A 155 -7.96 6.27 15.07
N ARG A 156 -9.25 6.04 14.80
CA ARG A 156 -9.82 5.96 13.44
C ARG A 156 -10.83 7.06 13.12
N ALA A 157 -11.28 7.79 14.13
CA ALA A 157 -12.24 8.89 13.96
C ALA A 157 -11.68 9.91 12.96
N GLY A 158 -12.53 10.32 12.02
CA GLY A 158 -12.14 11.26 10.96
C GLY A 158 -11.10 10.74 9.97
N THR A 159 -10.83 9.43 9.92
CA THR A 159 -9.92 8.85 8.91
C THR A 159 -10.70 8.10 7.84
N ARG A 160 -10.31 8.25 6.57
CA ARG A 160 -10.91 7.54 5.44
C ARG A 160 -9.81 7.07 4.50
N VAL A 161 -9.81 5.76 4.24
CA VAL A 161 -8.85 5.11 3.33
C VAL A 161 -9.54 4.84 2.00
N TYR A 162 -8.81 5.04 0.91
CA TYR A 162 -9.24 4.76 -0.46
C TYR A 162 -8.41 3.60 -1.01
N PRO A 163 -8.87 2.35 -0.86
CA PRO A 163 -8.17 1.20 -1.41
C PRO A 163 -8.08 1.28 -2.93
N ILE A 164 -6.91 0.98 -3.48
CA ILE A 164 -6.72 0.78 -4.91
C ILE A 164 -7.62 -0.38 -5.36
N GLU A 165 -8.47 -0.09 -6.33
CA GLU A 165 -9.32 -1.08 -6.97
C GLU A 165 -8.46 -2.16 -7.63
N ARG A 166 -8.83 -3.43 -7.43
CA ARG A 166 -8.19 -4.53 -8.14
C ARG A 166 -8.38 -4.37 -9.65
N ASP A 167 -7.34 -4.71 -10.41
CA ASP A 167 -7.39 -4.71 -11.87
C ASP A 167 -8.60 -5.55 -12.35
N ARG A 168 -9.41 -4.90 -13.18
CA ARG A 168 -10.75 -5.34 -13.60
C ARG A 168 -10.67 -6.29 -14.81
N THR A 169 -9.47 -6.61 -15.28
CA THR A 169 -9.27 -7.40 -16.50
C THR A 169 -9.19 -8.92 -16.22
N GLY A 170 -10.36 -9.57 -16.28
CA GLY A 170 -10.50 -10.94 -16.77
C GLY A 170 -9.84 -12.06 -15.98
N HIS A 171 -10.37 -12.40 -14.81
CA HIS A 171 -10.22 -13.74 -14.25
C HIS A 171 -11.61 -14.39 -14.15
N GLY A 172 -11.84 -15.43 -14.95
CA GLY A 172 -13.06 -16.23 -14.86
C GLY A 172 -13.19 -16.86 -13.47
N ALA A 173 -14.42 -17.15 -13.04
CA ALA A 173 -14.74 -17.73 -11.73
C ALA A 173 -13.98 -19.04 -11.41
N PHE A 174 -13.38 -19.67 -12.42
CA PHE A 174 -12.49 -20.82 -12.31
C PHE A 174 -11.28 -20.64 -13.23
N GLY A 175 -10.07 -20.90 -12.72
CA GLY A 175 -8.83 -20.82 -13.50
C GLY A 175 -7.69 -21.63 -12.88
N PHE A 176 -6.85 -22.21 -13.72
CA PHE A 176 -5.60 -22.87 -13.31
C PHE A 176 -4.44 -21.86 -13.37
N MET A 177 -3.42 -22.04 -12.53
CA MET A 177 -2.21 -21.19 -12.50
C MET A 177 -2.45 -19.72 -12.11
N ASN A 178 -3.47 -19.47 -11.29
CA ASN A 178 -3.82 -18.14 -10.75
C ASN A 178 -2.84 -17.63 -9.67
N SER A 179 -1.79 -18.38 -9.31
CA SER A 179 -0.83 -17.94 -8.30
C SER A 179 -0.16 -16.63 -8.74
N THR A 180 0.02 -15.68 -7.82
CA THR A 180 0.70 -14.41 -8.13
C THR A 180 2.16 -14.65 -8.51
N VAL A 181 2.82 -15.60 -7.84
CA VAL A 181 4.22 -15.99 -8.07
C VAL A 181 4.28 -17.41 -8.66
N SER A 182 4.87 -17.54 -9.85
CA SER A 182 5.20 -18.84 -10.46
C SER A 182 6.31 -18.72 -11.52
N SER A 183 7.25 -19.66 -11.50
CA SER A 183 8.31 -19.80 -12.51
C SER A 183 7.76 -20.30 -13.86
N GLU A 184 6.66 -21.04 -13.86
CA GLU A 184 6.08 -21.71 -15.03
C GLU A 184 5.14 -20.82 -15.87
N LYS A 185 4.97 -19.55 -15.47
CA LYS A 185 4.21 -18.59 -16.27
C LYS A 185 4.95 -18.24 -17.58
N PRO A 186 4.23 -18.09 -18.71
CA PRO A 186 4.83 -17.68 -19.99
C PRO A 186 5.58 -16.33 -19.92
N LYS A 187 6.89 -16.38 -19.67
CA LYS A 187 7.73 -15.18 -19.44
C LYS A 187 7.71 -14.19 -20.60
N GLY A 188 7.61 -14.68 -21.83
CA GLY A 188 7.59 -13.83 -23.02
C GLY A 188 6.38 -12.88 -23.10
N VAL A 189 5.24 -13.26 -22.52
CA VAL A 189 4.05 -12.38 -22.47
C VAL A 189 4.30 -11.24 -21.49
N THR A 190 4.67 -11.58 -20.25
CA THR A 190 4.99 -10.61 -19.20
C THR A 190 6.12 -9.65 -19.61
N LEU A 191 7.16 -10.15 -20.29
CA LEU A 191 8.24 -9.29 -20.79
C LEU A 191 7.77 -8.27 -21.83
N ARG A 192 6.84 -8.63 -22.72
CA ARG A 192 6.27 -7.70 -23.69
C ARG A 192 5.40 -6.64 -23.02
N GLU A 193 4.63 -7.02 -22.01
CA GLU A 193 3.83 -6.09 -21.21
C GLU A 193 4.74 -5.10 -20.46
N ILE A 194 5.75 -5.59 -19.73
CA ILE A 194 6.74 -4.73 -19.06
C ILE A 194 7.39 -3.77 -20.06
N ALA A 195 7.87 -4.28 -21.21
CA ALA A 195 8.49 -3.44 -22.22
C ALA A 195 7.53 -2.39 -22.80
N SER A 196 6.24 -2.71 -22.94
CA SER A 196 5.20 -1.77 -23.37
C SER A 196 4.99 -0.67 -22.33
N GLU A 197 4.85 -1.02 -21.05
CA GLU A 197 4.70 -0.06 -19.97
C GLU A 197 5.93 0.83 -19.81
N MET A 198 7.14 0.26 -19.93
CA MET A 198 8.38 1.04 -19.92
C MET A 198 8.44 2.05 -21.07
N LYS A 199 7.98 1.68 -22.28
CA LYS A 199 7.89 2.61 -23.41
C LYS A 199 6.84 3.70 -23.17
N LYS A 200 5.67 3.36 -22.62
CA LYS A 200 4.64 4.33 -22.26
C LYS A 200 5.16 5.34 -21.24
N ALA A 201 5.79 4.86 -20.17
CA ALA A 201 6.38 5.71 -19.13
C ALA A 201 7.42 6.67 -19.72
N ARG A 202 8.33 6.17 -20.56
CA ARG A 202 9.35 6.97 -21.25
C ARG A 202 8.78 7.99 -22.22
N ASN A 203 7.72 7.65 -22.96
CA ASN A 203 7.10 8.54 -23.94
C ASN A 203 6.20 9.61 -23.30
N GLY A 204 5.74 9.38 -22.07
CA GLY A 204 5.03 10.35 -21.24
C GLY A 204 5.96 11.11 -20.29
N ASN A 205 5.39 11.59 -19.19
CA ASN A 205 6.13 12.24 -18.09
C ASN A 205 6.50 11.25 -16.97
N GLY A 206 6.45 9.95 -17.24
CA GLY A 206 6.75 8.91 -16.26
C GLY A 206 8.25 8.84 -15.97
N LYS A 207 8.60 8.40 -14.75
CA LYS A 207 9.97 8.04 -14.38
C LYS A 207 10.00 6.58 -13.96
N ILE A 208 11.01 5.86 -14.40
CA ILE A 208 11.25 4.48 -14.02
C ILE A 208 12.40 4.44 -13.03
N LEU A 209 12.11 3.89 -11.85
CA LEU A 209 13.08 3.59 -10.82
C LEU A 209 13.37 2.10 -10.82
N VAL A 210 14.65 1.72 -10.78
CA VAL A 210 15.09 0.34 -10.59
C VAL A 210 15.68 0.20 -9.19
N VAL A 211 15.22 -0.80 -8.42
CA VAL A 211 15.87 -1.24 -7.19
C VAL A 211 16.72 -2.46 -7.52
N GLY A 212 18.04 -2.33 -7.47
CA GLY A 212 18.98 -3.34 -7.96
C GLY A 212 19.88 -3.92 -6.86
N GLY A 213 20.06 -5.24 -6.90
CA GLY A 213 21.03 -5.96 -6.08
C GLY A 213 22.26 -6.43 -6.88
N PRO A 214 23.34 -6.86 -6.22
CA PRO A 214 24.60 -7.27 -6.87
C PRO A 214 24.44 -8.47 -7.81
N ALA A 215 23.38 -9.27 -7.64
CA ALA A 215 23.04 -10.37 -8.54
C ALA A 215 22.94 -9.93 -10.02
N ILE A 216 22.59 -8.68 -10.32
CA ILE A 216 22.58 -8.14 -11.68
C ILE A 216 23.94 -8.30 -12.37
N VAL A 217 25.02 -8.10 -11.61
CA VAL A 217 26.40 -8.26 -12.10
C VAL A 217 26.74 -9.75 -12.18
N HIS A 218 26.53 -10.49 -11.09
CA HIS A 218 26.89 -11.92 -11.01
C HIS A 218 26.19 -12.78 -12.08
N THR A 219 24.98 -12.42 -12.51
CA THR A 219 24.24 -13.14 -13.56
C THR A 219 24.55 -12.63 -14.98
N GLY A 220 25.54 -11.76 -15.15
CA GLY A 220 25.95 -11.20 -16.44
C GLY A 220 24.95 -10.22 -17.05
N SER A 221 23.99 -9.71 -16.25
CA SER A 221 22.92 -8.82 -16.73
C SER A 221 23.30 -7.34 -16.73
N ARG A 222 24.53 -7.01 -16.33
CA ARG A 222 25.09 -5.64 -16.29
C ARG A 222 24.87 -4.87 -17.59
N GLU A 223 25.24 -5.46 -18.72
CA GLU A 223 25.19 -4.80 -20.02
C GLU A 223 23.74 -4.46 -20.44
N HIS A 224 22.78 -5.29 -20.06
CA HIS A 224 21.37 -5.04 -20.31
C HIS A 224 20.85 -3.86 -19.50
N LEU A 225 21.15 -3.80 -18.21
CA LEU A 225 20.76 -2.65 -17.38
C LEU A 225 21.44 -1.37 -17.85
N SER A 226 22.74 -1.44 -18.17
CA SER A 226 23.49 -0.32 -18.75
C SER A 226 22.87 0.18 -20.05
N HIS A 227 22.41 -0.74 -20.91
CA HIS A 227 21.71 -0.38 -22.14
C HIS A 227 20.39 0.35 -21.85
N LEU A 228 19.60 -0.12 -20.88
CA LEU A 228 18.35 0.55 -20.49
C LEU A 228 18.60 1.96 -19.94
N ILE A 229 19.60 2.14 -19.08
CA ILE A 229 20.00 3.45 -18.55
C ILE A 229 20.44 4.38 -19.69
N LYS A 230 21.37 3.93 -20.56
CA LYS A 230 21.87 4.72 -21.70
C LYS A 230 20.77 5.13 -22.67
N ASN A 231 19.72 4.32 -22.81
CA ASN A 231 18.58 4.60 -23.69
C ASN A 231 17.42 5.33 -22.97
N ASN A 232 17.68 5.91 -21.80
CA ASN A 232 16.71 6.70 -21.02
C ASN A 232 15.44 5.93 -20.66
N PHE A 233 15.56 4.63 -20.44
CA PHE A 233 14.48 3.82 -19.86
C PHE A 233 14.52 3.78 -18.33
N VAL A 234 15.62 4.19 -17.70
CA VAL A 234 15.76 4.20 -16.24
C VAL A 234 16.28 5.56 -15.80
N GLN A 235 15.56 6.24 -14.92
CA GLN A 235 15.89 7.59 -14.44
C GLN A 235 16.52 7.58 -13.05
N VAL A 236 16.18 6.59 -12.23
CA VAL A 236 16.69 6.45 -10.86
C VAL A 236 17.11 5.00 -10.62
N LEU A 237 18.29 4.81 -10.04
CA LEU A 237 18.78 3.52 -9.58
C LEU A 237 18.98 3.58 -8.07
N PHE A 238 18.20 2.79 -7.33
CA PHE A 238 18.44 2.52 -5.92
C PHE A 238 19.23 1.24 -5.80
N ALA A 239 20.40 1.33 -5.17
CA ALA A 239 21.36 0.25 -5.07
C ALA A 239 22.09 0.34 -3.72
N GLY A 240 22.57 -0.80 -3.23
CA GLY A 240 23.54 -0.86 -2.14
C GLY A 240 24.98 -0.84 -2.64
N ASN A 241 25.94 -0.72 -1.71
CA ASN A 241 27.37 -0.72 -1.99
C ASN A 241 27.84 -1.89 -2.87
N ALA A 242 27.28 -3.09 -2.65
CA ALA A 242 27.69 -4.29 -3.36
C ALA A 242 27.47 -4.20 -4.88
N LEU A 243 26.30 -3.72 -5.32
CA LEU A 243 26.03 -3.58 -6.76
C LEU A 243 27.03 -2.62 -7.42
N ALA A 244 27.28 -1.46 -6.80
CA ALA A 244 28.25 -0.50 -7.31
C ALA A 244 29.68 -1.08 -7.35
N THR A 245 30.09 -1.77 -6.28
CA THR A 245 31.44 -2.33 -6.16
C THR A 245 31.68 -3.40 -7.23
N HIS A 246 30.76 -4.34 -7.40
CA HIS A 246 30.93 -5.42 -8.38
C HIS A 246 30.80 -4.96 -9.83
N ASP A 247 29.97 -3.94 -10.10
CA ASP A 247 29.88 -3.34 -11.44
C ASP A 247 31.22 -2.69 -11.85
N ILE A 248 31.84 -1.97 -10.91
CA ILE A 248 33.17 -1.36 -11.08
C ILE A 248 34.24 -2.45 -11.21
N GLU A 249 34.25 -3.45 -10.33
CA GLU A 249 35.17 -4.60 -10.38
C GLU A 249 35.14 -5.27 -11.77
N GLN A 250 33.96 -5.61 -12.27
CA GLN A 250 33.80 -6.23 -13.58
C GLN A 250 34.27 -5.29 -14.71
N SER A 251 34.13 -3.98 -14.55
CA SER A 251 34.59 -3.00 -15.56
C SER A 251 36.11 -2.87 -15.63
N PHE A 252 36.81 -3.01 -14.51
CA PHE A 252 38.27 -2.91 -14.46
C PHE A 252 38.98 -4.24 -14.69
N PHE A 253 38.45 -5.32 -14.12
CA PHE A 253 39.15 -6.60 -14.03
C PHE A 253 38.44 -7.74 -14.78
N GLY A 254 37.21 -7.52 -15.25
CA GLY A 254 36.41 -8.57 -15.88
C GLY A 254 35.88 -9.63 -14.90
N THR A 255 35.98 -9.37 -13.60
CA THR A 255 35.60 -10.29 -12.52
C THR A 255 34.42 -9.80 -11.70
N SER A 256 33.79 -10.71 -10.98
CA SER A 256 32.86 -10.38 -9.91
C SER A 256 33.08 -11.32 -8.73
N LEU A 257 33.53 -10.79 -7.58
CA LEU A 257 34.01 -11.60 -6.44
C LEU A 257 35.09 -12.61 -6.87
N GLY A 258 36.02 -12.18 -7.72
CA GLY A 258 37.10 -13.04 -8.20
C GLY A 258 36.67 -14.15 -9.16
N VAL A 259 35.41 -14.19 -9.57
CA VAL A 259 34.92 -15.10 -10.63
C VAL A 259 35.03 -14.39 -11.97
N SER A 260 35.73 -14.99 -12.93
CA SER A 260 35.77 -14.48 -14.29
C SER A 260 34.39 -14.51 -14.92
N MET A 261 33.96 -13.37 -15.45
CA MET A 261 32.67 -13.27 -16.13
C MET A 261 32.70 -13.84 -17.56
N THR A 262 33.87 -14.25 -18.07
CA THR A 262 34.03 -14.82 -19.42
C THR A 262 33.94 -16.35 -19.42
N ASP A 263 34.52 -16.99 -18.41
CA ASP A 263 34.77 -18.43 -18.36
C ASP A 263 34.23 -19.08 -17.06
N GLY A 264 33.68 -18.28 -16.13
CA GLY A 264 32.95 -18.75 -14.95
C GLY A 264 33.82 -19.40 -13.86
N GLY A 265 35.14 -19.44 -14.05
CA GLY A 265 36.11 -19.95 -13.08
C GLY A 265 36.57 -18.88 -12.09
N SER A 266 37.00 -19.32 -10.91
CA SER A 266 37.68 -18.45 -9.93
C SER A 266 39.09 -18.08 -10.41
N ILE A 267 39.49 -16.84 -10.18
CA ILE A 267 40.82 -16.30 -10.48
C ILE A 267 41.63 -16.24 -9.19
N GLU A 268 42.92 -16.58 -9.28
CA GLU A 268 43.86 -16.50 -8.16
C GLU A 268 44.06 -15.04 -7.75
N GLU A 269 43.90 -14.73 -6.46
CA GLU A 269 43.86 -13.36 -5.87
C GLU A 269 42.68 -12.47 -6.32
N GLY A 270 41.61 -13.07 -6.86
CA GLY A 270 40.39 -12.36 -7.27
C GLY A 270 39.50 -11.84 -6.14
#